data_AF-A0A9D1JVY1-F1
#
_entry.id   AF-A0A9D1JVY1-F1
#
_cell.length_a   1.000
_cell.length_b   1.000
_cell.length_c   1.000
_cell.angle_alpha   90.00
_cell.angle_beta   90.00
_cell.angle_gamma   90.00
#
_symmetry.space_group_name_H-M   'P 1'
#
loop_
_entity.id
_entity.type
_entity.pdbx_description
1 polymer ?
#
loop_
_entity_poly.entity_id
_entity_poly.type
_entity_poly.pdbx_seq_one_letter_code
_entity_poly.pdbx_strand_id
1 'polypeptide(L)'
;MRLALMIPPAELYDALYYIKSCTDLHTPSLTQLVAAEFLNRGLLDGQIEKVIAMYKDRWEKMERAMREYFPSELKWVDTKGGMFTWLSLPTPSKDCDSIKMLGDCLDSCGVAYMPTA
;
A
#
# COMPACT_ATOMS: atom_id res chain seq x y z
N MET A 1 2.65 -6.99 12.98
CA MET A 1 2.41 -8.45 13.09
C MET A 1 2.79 -9.10 11.77
N ARG A 2 3.56 -10.19 11.78
CA ARG A 2 3.92 -10.95 10.56
C ARG A 2 2.95 -12.12 10.38
N LEU A 3 1.71 -11.81 10.04
CA LEU A 3 0.62 -12.79 9.89
C LEU A 3 -0.11 -12.54 8.57
N ALA A 4 -0.28 -13.59 7.79
CA ALA A 4 -1.08 -13.60 6.57
C ALA A 4 -1.63 -15.02 6.37
N LEU A 5 -2.72 -15.12 5.61
CA LEU A 5 -3.31 -16.38 5.17
C LEU A 5 -3.16 -16.49 3.65
N MET A 6 -2.97 -17.70 3.17
CA MET A 6 -3.03 -18.05 1.76
C MET A 6 -4.10 -19.13 1.58
N ILE A 7 -4.89 -19.04 0.51
CA ILE A 7 -5.84 -20.08 0.09
C ILE A 7 -5.31 -20.64 -1.24
N PRO A 8 -4.50 -21.71 -1.22
CA PRO A 8 -3.94 -22.30 -2.42
C PRO A 8 -4.91 -23.29 -3.08
N PRO A 9 -4.74 -23.58 -4.39
CA PRO A 9 -5.31 -24.77 -5.03
C PRO A 9 -4.91 -26.05 -4.29
N ALA A 10 -5.79 -27.05 -4.29
CA ALA A 10 -5.60 -28.29 -3.53
C ALA A 10 -4.31 -29.02 -3.93
N GLU A 11 -3.96 -28.98 -5.22
CA GLU A 11 -2.78 -29.62 -5.80
C GLU A 11 -1.46 -29.03 -5.30
N LEU A 12 -1.49 -27.79 -4.77
CA LEU A 12 -0.31 -27.08 -4.28
C LEU A 12 -0.16 -27.13 -2.76
N TYR A 13 -1.17 -27.63 -2.03
CA TYR A 13 -1.20 -27.55 -0.57
C TYR A 13 0.00 -28.25 0.08
N ASP A 14 0.26 -29.51 -0.27
CA ASP A 14 1.33 -30.31 0.35
C ASP A 14 2.71 -29.71 0.08
N ALA A 15 2.94 -29.22 -1.14
CA ALA A 15 4.19 -28.57 -1.52
C ALA A 15 4.42 -27.28 -0.70
N LEU A 16 3.39 -26.44 -0.57
CA LEU A 16 3.47 -25.19 0.20
C LEU A 16 3.61 -25.45 1.70
N TYR A 17 2.90 -26.44 2.23
CA TYR A 17 3.02 -26.86 3.63
C TYR A 17 4.43 -27.34 3.95
N TYR A 18 5.02 -28.17 3.07
CA TYR A 18 6.39 -28.63 3.23
C TYR A 18 7.39 -27.47 3.22
N ILE A 19 7.28 -26.57 2.24
CA ILE A 19 8.15 -25.38 2.15
C ILE A 19 8.02 -24.55 3.44
N LYS A 20 6.80 -24.23 3.87
CA LYS A 20 6.53 -23.47 5.09
C LYS A 20 7.10 -24.13 6.35
N SER A 21 7.00 -25.46 6.43
CA SER A 21 7.51 -26.24 7.57
C SER A 21 9.04 -26.21 7.63
N CYS A 22 9.70 -26.26 6.47
CA CYS A 22 11.17 -26.25 6.38
C CYS A 22 11.78 -24.85 6.51
N THR A 23 11.07 -23.78 6.13
CA THR A 23 11.61 -22.41 6.15
C THR A 23 11.51 -21.75 7.52
N ASP A 24 10.31 -21.74 8.10
CA ASP A 24 10.04 -21.05 9.36
C ASP A 24 9.06 -21.82 10.27
N LEU A 25 8.80 -23.10 9.95
CA LEU A 25 7.94 -24.05 10.67
C LEU A 25 6.46 -23.61 10.75
N HIS A 26 6.19 -22.52 11.46
CA HIS A 26 4.87 -21.94 11.64
C HIS A 26 5.00 -20.44 11.95
N THR A 27 3.95 -19.68 11.68
CA THR A 27 3.88 -18.27 12.09
C THR A 27 3.91 -18.16 13.62
N PRO A 28 4.49 -17.12 14.25
CA PRO A 28 4.62 -17.08 15.71
C PRO A 28 3.27 -17.17 16.43
N SER A 29 3.14 -18.11 17.38
CA SER A 29 1.88 -18.48 18.04
C SER A 29 1.19 -17.31 18.73
N LEU A 30 1.95 -16.42 19.37
CA LEU A 30 1.38 -15.24 20.04
C LEU A 30 0.58 -14.35 19.07
N THR A 31 1.13 -14.11 17.88
CA THR A 31 0.45 -13.33 16.83
C THR A 31 -0.82 -14.02 16.33
N GLN A 32 -0.79 -15.35 16.22
CA GLN A 32 -1.96 -16.13 15.83
C GLN A 32 -3.05 -16.05 16.91
N LEU A 33 -2.68 -16.17 18.20
CA LEU A 33 -3.62 -16.09 19.32
C LEU A 33 -4.27 -14.70 19.44
N VAL A 34 -3.49 -13.63 19.31
CA VAL A 34 -4.02 -12.25 19.32
C VAL A 34 -5.00 -12.03 18.17
N ALA A 35 -4.66 -12.50 16.96
CA ALA A 35 -5.55 -12.40 15.81
C ALA A 35 -6.81 -13.26 15.99
N ALA A 36 -6.68 -14.49 16.50
CA ALA A 36 -7.81 -15.37 16.76
C ALA A 36 -8.79 -14.76 17.78
N GLU A 37 -8.28 -14.20 18.88
CA GLU A 37 -9.12 -13.52 19.88
C GLU A 37 -9.81 -12.27 19.29
N PHE A 38 -9.09 -11.49 18.49
CA PHE A 38 -9.65 -10.34 17.79
C PHE A 38 -10.81 -10.74 16.85
N LEU A 39 -10.63 -11.83 16.09
CA LEU A 39 -11.64 -12.36 15.17
C LEU A 39 -12.83 -12.97 15.93
N ASN A 40 -12.58 -13.75 16.98
CA ASN A 40 -13.63 -14.38 17.81
C ASN A 40 -14.53 -13.34 18.49
N ARG A 41 -13.99 -12.16 18.81
CA ARG A 41 -14.76 -11.04 19.36
C ARG A 41 -15.56 -10.26 18.32
N GLY A 42 -15.53 -10.64 17.04
CA GLY A 42 -16.28 -9.98 15.97
C GLY A 42 -15.79 -8.56 15.66
N LEU A 43 -14.55 -8.21 16.00
CA LEU A 43 -14.03 -6.85 15.88
C LEU A 43 -13.56 -6.48 14.46
N LEU A 44 -13.50 -7.46 13.55
CA LEU A 44 -12.94 -7.28 12.22
C LEU A 44 -13.73 -6.29 11.37
N ASP A 45 -15.04 -6.47 11.25
CA ASP A 45 -15.86 -5.66 10.35
C ASP A 45 -15.83 -4.17 10.73
N GLY A 46 -16.02 -3.87 12.03
CA GLY A 46 -15.93 -2.51 12.52
C GLY A 46 -14.51 -1.91 12.40
N GLN A 47 -13.46 -2.72 12.42
CA GLN A 47 -12.10 -2.24 12.15
C GLN A 47 -11.89 -1.96 10.67
N ILE A 48 -12.43 -2.78 9.78
CA ILE A 48 -12.38 -2.55 8.32
C ILE A 48 -13.08 -1.22 7.98
N GLU A 49 -14.28 -0.98 8.51
CA GLU A 49 -15.01 0.28 8.28
C GLU A 49 -14.22 1.51 8.72
N LYS A 50 -13.62 1.47 9.91
CA LYS A 50 -12.76 2.55 10.42
C LYS A 50 -11.58 2.81 9.50
N VAL A 51 -10.92 1.75 9.04
CA VAL A 51 -9.76 1.85 8.15
C VAL A 51 -10.17 2.43 6.79
N ILE A 52 -11.29 1.97 6.21
CA ILE A 52 -11.84 2.52 4.96
C ILE A 52 -12.13 4.01 5.10
N ALA A 53 -12.82 4.43 6.17
CA ALA A 53 -13.14 5.83 6.41
C ALA A 53 -11.87 6.69 6.53
N MET A 54 -10.85 6.20 7.25
CA MET A 54 -9.58 6.90 7.40
C MET A 54 -8.82 7.05 6.06
N TYR A 55 -8.74 6.00 5.24
CA TYR A 55 -8.06 6.09 3.94
C TYR A 55 -8.84 6.95 2.95
N LYS A 56 -10.17 6.93 3.01
CA LYS A 56 -11.02 7.80 2.18
C LYS A 56 -10.80 9.28 2.49
N ASP A 57 -10.80 9.67 3.77
CA ASP A 57 -10.52 11.06 4.17
C ASP A 57 -9.12 11.52 3.71
N ARG A 58 -8.11 10.63 3.81
CA ARG A 58 -6.75 10.92 3.30
C ARG A 58 -6.72 11.10 1.79
N TRP A 59 -7.42 10.23 1.05
CA TRP A 59 -7.52 10.32 -0.41
C TRP A 59 -8.19 11.62 -0.84
N GLU A 60 -9.34 11.98 -0.26
CA GLU A 60 -10.07 13.20 -0.62
C GLU A 60 -9.24 14.47 -0.38
N LYS A 61 -8.43 14.49 0.70
CA LYS A 61 -7.49 15.57 0.98
C LYS A 61 -6.35 15.63 -0.03
N MET A 62 -5.75 14.47 -0.36
CA MET A 62 -4.69 14.39 -1.35
C MET A 62 -5.21 14.80 -2.73
N GLU A 63 -6.35 14.27 -3.16
CA GLU A 63 -6.96 14.59 -4.44
C GLU A 63 -7.26 16.08 -4.57
N ARG A 64 -7.83 16.70 -3.52
CA ARG A 64 -8.07 18.14 -3.51
C ARG A 64 -6.78 18.94 -3.66
N ALA A 65 -5.74 18.59 -2.92
CA ALA A 65 -4.45 19.26 -3.02
C ALA A 65 -3.81 19.09 -4.40
N MET A 66 -3.87 17.89 -4.99
CA MET A 66 -3.38 17.65 -6.35
C MET A 66 -4.14 18.51 -7.36
N ARG A 67 -5.47 18.62 -7.26
CA ARG A 67 -6.28 19.47 -8.15
C ARG A 67 -5.97 20.96 -8.00
N GLU A 68 -5.57 21.40 -6.82
CA GLU A 68 -5.29 22.81 -6.53
C GLU A 68 -3.86 23.22 -6.91
N TYR A 69 -2.87 22.35 -6.64
CA TYR A 69 -1.45 22.70 -6.73
C TYR A 69 -0.72 22.08 -7.91
N PHE A 70 -1.19 20.96 -8.47
CA PHE A 70 -0.48 20.30 -9.56
C PHE A 70 -0.77 20.94 -10.92
N PRO A 71 0.23 21.01 -11.80
CA PRO A 71 0.04 21.50 -13.15
C PRO A 71 -0.91 20.58 -13.93
N SER A 72 -1.66 21.16 -14.87
CA SER A 72 -2.67 20.47 -15.69
C SER A 72 -2.12 19.30 -16.52
N GLU A 73 -0.82 19.33 -16.76
CA GLU A 73 -0.05 18.37 -17.53
C GLU A 73 0.20 17.07 -16.75
N LEU A 74 0.12 17.12 -15.43
CA LEU A 74 0.24 15.96 -14.58
C LEU A 74 -1.07 15.17 -14.57
N LYS A 75 -0.98 13.87 -14.82
CA LYS A 75 -2.15 12.98 -14.75
C LYS A 75 -2.01 12.05 -13.57
N TRP A 76 -3.13 11.71 -12.94
CA TRP A 76 -3.19 10.66 -11.93
C TRP A 76 -4.44 9.83 -12.14
N VAL A 77 -4.39 8.58 -11.69
CA VAL A 77 -5.54 7.67 -11.75
C VAL A 77 -6.43 7.93 -10.54
N ASP A 78 -7.73 8.02 -10.77
CA ASP A 78 -8.72 8.00 -9.68
C ASP A 78 -8.73 6.59 -9.05
N THR A 79 -8.12 6.47 -7.88
CA THR A 79 -7.92 5.19 -7.21
C THR A 79 -9.17 4.79 -6.43
N LYS A 80 -9.74 3.63 -6.74
CA LYS A 80 -10.91 3.08 -6.01
C LYS A 80 -10.57 2.51 -4.63
N GLY A 81 -9.29 2.46 -4.27
CA GLY A 81 -8.82 1.96 -2.99
C GLY A 81 -7.29 1.83 -2.94
N GLY A 82 -6.76 1.62 -1.74
CA GLY A 82 -5.32 1.50 -1.49
C GLY A 82 -4.76 2.68 -0.69
N MET A 83 -3.43 2.78 -0.69
CA MET A 83 -2.68 3.79 0.07
C MET A 83 -1.80 4.69 -0.83
N PHE A 84 -1.65 4.34 -2.11
CA PHE A 84 -0.75 5.02 -3.03
C PHE A 84 -1.51 5.68 -4.15
N THR A 85 -1.01 6.84 -4.56
CA THR A 85 -1.48 7.55 -5.75
C THR A 85 -0.36 7.54 -6.78
N TRP A 86 -0.70 7.19 -8.01
CA TRP A 86 0.26 7.19 -9.10
C TRP A 86 0.15 8.47 -9.92
N LEU A 87 1.29 9.12 -10.11
CA LEU A 87 1.41 10.33 -10.92
C LEU A 87 2.12 9.97 -12.22
N SER A 88 1.53 10.35 -13.34
CA SER A 88 2.13 10.29 -14.66
C SER A 88 2.60 11.68 -15.04
N LEU A 89 3.93 11.82 -15.13
CA LEU A 89 4.56 13.00 -15.69
C LEU A 89 4.21 13.10 -17.19
N PRO A 90 4.08 14.33 -17.74
CA PRO A 90 3.96 14.52 -19.18
C PRO A 90 5.17 13.90 -19.89
N THR A 91 4.95 13.45 -21.13
CA THR A 91 5.84 12.68 -22.02
C THR A 91 7.34 12.77 -21.67
N PRO A 92 8.10 11.64 -21.65
CA PRO A 92 9.53 11.66 -21.34
C PRO A 92 10.29 12.57 -22.31
N SER A 93 10.49 13.81 -21.90
CA SER A 93 11.45 14.72 -22.48
C SER A 93 12.76 14.50 -21.72
N LYS A 94 13.90 14.78 -22.37
CA LYS A 94 15.23 14.63 -21.75
C LYS A 94 15.41 15.42 -20.43
N ASP A 95 14.47 16.32 -20.12
CA ASP A 95 14.53 17.25 -19.01
C ASP A 95 13.61 16.86 -17.83
N CYS A 96 12.75 15.84 -17.97
CA CYS A 96 11.85 15.41 -16.90
C CYS A 96 12.26 14.04 -16.35
N ASP A 97 13.24 14.06 -15.43
CA ASP A 97 13.76 12.89 -14.74
C ASP A 97 13.21 12.86 -13.30
N SER A 98 12.32 11.88 -13.04
CA SER A 98 11.66 11.73 -11.74
C SER A 98 12.64 11.44 -10.60
N ILE A 99 13.82 10.91 -10.87
CA ILE A 99 14.85 10.64 -9.84
C ILE A 99 15.57 11.93 -9.47
N LYS A 100 15.92 12.77 -10.46
CA LYS A 100 16.55 14.07 -10.19
C LYS A 100 15.62 15.00 -9.42
N MET A 101 14.36 15.06 -9.84
CA MET A 101 13.32 15.84 -9.16
C MET A 101 13.15 15.45 -7.68
N LEU A 102 13.40 14.19 -7.31
CA LEU A 102 13.32 13.76 -5.91
C LEU A 102 14.38 14.47 -5.06
N GLY A 103 15.61 14.59 -5.57
CA GLY A 103 16.69 15.33 -4.90
C GLY A 103 16.31 16.79 -4.69
N ASP A 104 15.86 17.45 -5.77
CA ASP A 104 15.46 18.86 -5.72
C ASP A 104 14.28 19.10 -4.75
N CYS A 105 13.29 18.19 -4.73
CA CYS A 105 12.14 18.26 -3.83
C CYS A 105 12.51 18.05 -2.36
N LEU A 106 13.47 17.16 -2.08
CA LEU A 106 13.97 16.93 -0.72
C LEU A 106 14.70 18.17 -0.21
N ASP A 107 15.57 18.75 -1.02
CA ASP A 107 16.39 19.91 -0.61
C ASP A 107 15.56 21.21 -0.52
N SER A 108 14.63 21.43 -1.45
CA SER A 108 13.88 22.68 -1.53
C SER A 108 12.63 22.70 -0.66
N CYS A 109 11.92 21.57 -0.58
CA CYS A 109 10.58 21.50 0.00
C CYS A 109 10.44 20.44 1.11
N GLY A 110 11.46 19.60 1.34
CA GLY A 110 11.40 18.51 2.32
C GLY A 110 10.39 17.41 1.96
N VAL A 111 10.05 17.25 0.68
CA VAL A 111 9.04 16.29 0.21
C VAL A 111 9.72 15.11 -0.46
N ALA A 112 9.33 13.90 -0.07
CA ALA A 112 9.78 12.65 -0.66
C ALA A 112 8.64 11.96 -1.42
N TYR A 113 8.96 11.34 -2.56
CA TYR A 113 8.09 10.43 -3.30
C TYR A 113 8.89 9.25 -3.85
N MET A 114 8.19 8.23 -4.37
CA MET A 114 8.83 7.07 -4.97
C MET A 114 8.91 7.25 -6.50
N PRO A 115 10.09 7.52 -7.07
CA PRO A 115 10.24 7.61 -8.51
C PRO A 115 10.12 6.22 -9.15
N THR A 116 9.62 6.19 -10.38
CA THR A 116 9.65 5.00 -11.22
C THR A 116 10.65 5.16 -12.33
N ALA A 117 11.46 4.11 -12.51
CA ALA A 117 12.44 3.99 -13.58
C ALA A 117 11.76 3.92 -14.96
#